data_AF-A0A7K6ZMH9-F1
#
_entry.id   AF-A0A7K6ZMH9-F1
#
_cell.length_a   1.000
_cell.length_b   1.000
_cell.length_c   1.000
_cell.angle_alpha   90.00
_cell.angle_beta   90.00
_cell.angle_gamma   90.00
#
_symmetry.space_group_name_H-M   'P 1'
#
loop_
_entity.id
_entity.type
_entity.pdbx_description
1 polymer ?
#
loop_
_entity_poly.entity_id
_entity_poly.type
_entity_poly.pdbx_seq_one_letter_code
_entity_poly.pdbx_strand_id
1 'polypeptide(L)'
;RLGKMMIMGCIFHVGDAVCTISAATCFPEPFISEGKRLGYVHRNFAGSRFSDHVALLSVFQAWDDARMGGEEAEMRFCEHKRLSMSTLRMTWEAKVQLKEILINCGFPEECLVTHEFNNTGPDNNLDVVISLLAFGVYPNVCYHKEKRKILTTEGRNALIHKSSVNCPFSSQDVKYPSPFFVFGEKIRTRAISAKAMTLVSPLQLLLFASKKALSDGELVLVDDWIKLKMPHTPAACITALRAAMEALVVEVTKDPEIIRQLDPGNEHMLNMIRQISRPSAAGIHLMAASTRFGDGPRPPKMARYNSGWGGYPRGAGFRSGGYGSCSPSRGGVGGRGFQGSPAGWGYRGGGYRGGGGGYRGGY
;
A
#
# COMPACT_ATOMS: atom_id res chain seq x y z
N ARG A 1 -5.32 -5.56 -21.42
CA ARG A 1 -5.52 -4.49 -20.41
C ARG A 1 -4.20 -3.92 -19.93
N LEU A 2 -3.28 -4.73 -19.42
CA LEU A 2 -1.94 -4.27 -19.00
C LEU A 2 -1.16 -3.54 -20.11
N GLY A 3 -1.10 -4.07 -21.34
CA GLY A 3 -0.48 -3.35 -22.46
C GLY A 3 -1.13 -1.98 -22.76
N LYS A 4 -2.48 -1.92 -22.79
CA LYS A 4 -3.22 -0.64 -22.94
C LYS A 4 -2.94 0.32 -21.78
N MET A 5 -2.83 -0.18 -20.55
CA MET A 5 -2.44 0.61 -19.38
C MET A 5 -1.03 1.21 -19.56
N MET A 6 -0.07 0.47 -20.11
CA MET A 6 1.27 0.97 -20.40
C MET A 6 1.27 2.08 -21.45
N ILE A 7 0.52 1.90 -22.54
CA ILE A 7 0.34 2.94 -23.57
C ILE A 7 -0.28 4.19 -22.95
N MET A 8 -1.32 4.05 -22.13
CA MET A 8 -1.90 5.18 -21.41
C MET A 8 -0.90 5.82 -20.45
N GLY A 9 -0.03 5.03 -19.81
CA GLY A 9 1.07 5.53 -19.00
C GLY A 9 2.01 6.44 -19.79
N CYS A 10 2.32 6.09 -21.04
CA CYS A 10 3.10 6.93 -21.95
C CYS A 10 2.36 8.24 -22.28
N ILE A 11 1.07 8.16 -22.64
CA ILE A 11 0.23 9.35 -22.92
C ILE A 11 0.21 10.33 -21.73
N PHE A 12 0.19 9.80 -20.51
CA PHE A 12 0.21 10.61 -19.30
C PHE A 12 1.61 10.92 -18.76
N HIS A 13 2.69 10.63 -19.49
CA HIS A 13 4.08 10.81 -19.03
C HIS A 13 4.34 10.21 -17.63
N VAL A 14 3.78 9.04 -17.37
CA VAL A 14 4.02 8.22 -16.17
C VAL A 14 4.42 6.79 -16.56
N GLY A 15 4.93 6.61 -17.78
CA GLY A 15 5.21 5.31 -18.37
C GLY A 15 6.22 4.50 -17.56
N ASP A 16 7.24 5.13 -16.98
CA ASP A 16 8.23 4.48 -16.12
C ASP A 16 7.60 3.82 -14.87
N ALA A 17 6.66 4.52 -14.24
CA ALA A 17 5.96 4.04 -13.06
C ALA A 17 5.06 2.85 -13.39
N VAL A 18 4.35 2.94 -14.52
CA VAL A 18 3.48 1.86 -15.01
C VAL A 18 4.30 0.64 -15.44
N CYS A 19 5.47 0.83 -16.06
CA CYS A 19 6.42 -0.24 -16.35
C CYS A 19 6.93 -0.89 -15.07
N THR A 20 7.27 -0.10 -14.05
CA THR A 20 7.74 -0.60 -12.74
C THR A 20 6.68 -1.47 -12.08
N ILE A 21 5.43 -0.99 -12.00
CA ILE A 21 4.31 -1.78 -11.44
C ILE A 21 4.11 -3.05 -12.25
N SER A 22 4.07 -2.95 -13.59
CA SER A 22 3.81 -4.08 -14.47
C SER A 22 4.90 -5.15 -14.34
N ALA A 23 6.17 -4.77 -14.37
CA ALA A 23 7.30 -5.66 -14.15
C ALA A 23 7.22 -6.36 -12.77
N ALA A 24 6.89 -5.60 -11.73
CA ALA A 24 6.82 -6.17 -10.39
C ALA A 24 5.69 -7.21 -10.22
N THR A 25 4.63 -7.15 -11.04
CA THR A 25 3.58 -8.18 -11.02
C THR A 25 4.05 -9.55 -11.54
N CYS A 26 5.19 -9.60 -12.25
CA CYS A 26 5.76 -10.85 -12.75
C CYS A 26 6.58 -11.61 -11.69
N PHE A 27 6.84 -10.99 -10.54
CA PHE A 27 7.70 -11.53 -9.49
C PHE A 27 7.00 -11.56 -8.12
N PRO A 28 7.49 -12.35 -7.15
CA PRO A 28 7.06 -12.23 -5.77
C PRO A 28 7.26 -10.80 -5.22
N GLU A 29 6.47 -10.40 -4.22
CA GLU A 29 6.66 -9.11 -3.56
C GLU A 29 8.05 -9.05 -2.88
N PRO A 30 8.79 -7.93 -2.95
CA PRO A 30 10.13 -7.84 -2.38
C PRO A 30 10.14 -7.81 -0.84
N PHE A 31 8.98 -7.69 -0.19
CA PHE A 31 8.86 -7.59 1.26
C PHE A 31 9.06 -8.94 1.96
N ILE A 32 10.07 -9.05 2.83
CA ILE A 32 10.34 -10.27 3.60
C ILE A 32 9.53 -10.26 4.90
N SER A 33 8.40 -10.97 4.94
CA SER A 33 7.50 -11.03 6.10
C SER A 33 7.35 -12.42 6.76
N GLU A 34 8.03 -13.46 6.28
CA GLU A 34 8.01 -14.83 6.86
C GLU A 34 6.58 -15.36 7.15
N GLY A 35 5.61 -15.06 6.27
CA GLY A 35 4.21 -15.48 6.43
C GLY A 35 3.39 -14.70 7.47
N LYS A 36 3.98 -13.68 8.09
CA LYS A 36 3.33 -12.74 9.01
C LYS A 36 2.78 -11.52 8.26
N ARG A 37 2.02 -10.69 9.00
CA ARG A 37 1.55 -9.40 8.47
C ARG A 37 2.74 -8.48 8.22
N LEU A 38 2.64 -7.61 7.21
CA LEU A 38 3.67 -6.60 6.98
C LEU A 38 3.86 -5.72 8.22
N GLY A 39 5.13 -5.51 8.59
CA GLY A 39 5.55 -4.66 9.70
C GLY A 39 5.43 -3.17 9.37
N TYR A 40 5.74 -2.32 10.36
CA TYR A 40 5.66 -0.87 10.22
C TYR A 40 6.56 -0.33 9.11
N VAL A 41 7.81 -0.82 9.02
CA VAL A 41 8.79 -0.43 8.00
C VAL A 41 8.21 -0.57 6.58
N HIS A 42 7.58 -1.69 6.26
CA HIS A 42 7.00 -1.94 4.94
C HIS A 42 5.76 -1.08 4.67
N ARG A 43 4.93 -0.85 5.68
CA ARG A 43 3.72 -0.01 5.55
C ARG A 43 4.05 1.46 5.37
N ASN A 44 5.14 1.94 5.94
CA ASN A 44 5.54 3.35 5.83
C ASN A 44 5.81 3.75 4.37
N PHE A 45 6.21 2.80 3.51
CA PHE A 45 6.35 3.04 2.08
C PHE A 45 5.01 3.32 1.37
N ALA A 46 3.87 2.93 1.94
CA ALA A 46 2.56 3.27 1.38
C ALA A 46 2.16 4.74 1.63
N GLY A 47 2.87 5.43 2.54
CA GLY A 47 2.56 6.79 2.97
C GLY A 47 1.09 6.95 3.40
N SER A 48 0.41 7.93 2.81
CA SER A 48 -1.02 8.18 3.00
C SER A 48 -1.89 7.57 1.90
N ARG A 49 -1.33 6.76 0.99
CA ARG A 49 -2.05 6.29 -0.20
C ARG A 49 -2.82 4.98 -0.01
N PHE A 50 -2.60 4.25 1.10
CA PHE A 50 -3.29 2.97 1.37
C PHE A 50 -3.17 1.99 0.19
N SER A 51 -1.96 1.85 -0.35
CA SER A 51 -1.70 1.11 -1.58
C SER A 51 -0.43 0.28 -1.51
N ASP A 52 -0.58 -1.02 -1.78
CA ASP A 52 0.52 -1.97 -1.93
C ASP A 52 1.39 -1.62 -3.15
N HIS A 53 0.78 -1.18 -4.26
CA HIS A 53 1.52 -0.79 -5.46
C HIS A 53 2.30 0.52 -5.27
N VAL A 54 1.76 1.49 -4.52
CA VAL A 54 2.49 2.70 -4.15
C VAL A 54 3.64 2.37 -3.17
N ALA A 55 3.41 1.44 -2.24
CA ALA A 55 4.48 0.98 -1.35
C ALA A 55 5.63 0.34 -2.14
N LEU A 56 5.29 -0.49 -3.12
CA LEU A 56 6.26 -1.10 -4.03
C LEU A 56 7.03 -0.06 -4.85
N LEU A 57 6.33 0.91 -5.45
CA LEU A 57 6.95 2.05 -6.16
C LEU A 57 7.92 2.83 -5.27
N SER A 58 7.49 3.16 -4.04
CA SER A 58 8.30 3.92 -3.09
C SER A 58 9.53 3.13 -2.63
N VAL A 59 9.41 1.80 -2.46
CA VAL A 59 10.55 0.92 -2.20
C VAL A 59 11.51 0.92 -3.37
N PHE A 60 10.98 0.82 -4.60
CA PHE A 60 11.81 0.74 -5.79
C PHE A 60 12.60 2.04 -6.00
N GLN A 61 11.99 3.21 -5.80
CA GLN A 61 12.67 4.51 -5.84
C GLN A 61 13.79 4.58 -4.79
N ALA A 62 13.48 4.29 -3.52
CA ALA A 62 14.47 4.34 -2.45
C ALA A 62 15.59 3.30 -2.59
N TRP A 63 15.30 2.13 -3.17
CA TRP A 63 16.31 1.11 -3.46
C TRP A 63 17.20 1.53 -4.64
N ASP A 64 16.64 2.10 -5.69
CA ASP A 64 17.41 2.56 -6.85
C ASP A 64 18.40 3.66 -6.44
N ASP A 65 17.96 4.61 -5.61
CA ASP A 65 18.84 5.63 -5.02
C ASP A 65 19.95 5.02 -4.16
N ALA A 66 19.63 4.03 -3.32
CA ALA A 66 20.61 3.35 -2.49
C ALA A 66 21.64 2.56 -3.32
N ARG A 67 21.18 1.93 -4.41
CA ARG A 67 22.01 1.17 -5.35
C ARG A 67 23.04 2.04 -6.06
N MET A 68 22.73 3.32 -6.32
CA MET A 68 23.71 4.28 -6.86
C MET A 68 24.93 4.48 -5.95
N GLY A 69 24.82 4.16 -4.66
CA GLY A 69 25.92 4.17 -3.70
C GLY A 69 26.83 2.93 -3.74
N GLY A 70 26.59 1.98 -4.66
CA GLY A 70 27.34 0.73 -4.80
C GLY A 70 26.71 -0.46 -4.08
N GLU A 71 27.26 -1.66 -4.33
CA GLU A 71 26.68 -2.94 -3.87
C GLU A 71 26.58 -3.04 -2.33
N GLU A 72 27.55 -2.50 -1.60
CA GLU A 72 27.52 -2.44 -0.13
C GLU A 72 26.36 -1.58 0.40
N ALA A 73 26.07 -0.45 -0.25
CA ALA A 73 24.96 0.41 0.13
C ALA A 73 23.61 -0.24 -0.18
N GLU A 74 23.51 -0.89 -1.35
CA GLU A 74 22.35 -1.69 -1.75
C GLU A 74 22.05 -2.82 -0.75
N MET A 75 23.08 -3.59 -0.38
CA MET A 75 22.98 -4.69 0.58
C MET A 75 22.51 -4.18 1.94
N ARG A 76 23.14 -3.13 2.49
CA ARG A 76 22.73 -2.53 3.77
C ARG A 76 21.30 -2.00 3.74
N PHE A 77 20.88 -1.39 2.64
CA PHE A 77 19.50 -0.92 2.48
C PHE A 77 18.51 -2.10 2.52
N CYS A 78 18.77 -3.16 1.74
CA CYS A 78 17.90 -4.33 1.68
C CYS A 78 17.84 -5.06 3.03
N GLU A 79 18.97 -5.23 3.72
CA GLU A 79 19.01 -5.81 5.07
C GLU A 79 18.21 -4.98 6.06
N HIS A 80 18.45 -3.66 6.10
CA HIS A 80 17.80 -2.76 7.04
C HIS A 80 16.28 -2.69 6.81
N LYS A 81 15.83 -2.68 5.55
CA LYS A 81 14.41 -2.63 5.19
C LYS A 81 13.75 -4.00 5.07
N ARG A 82 14.50 -5.09 5.27
CA ARG A 82 14.05 -6.49 5.10
C ARG A 82 13.40 -6.72 3.73
N LEU A 83 14.18 -6.45 2.68
CA LEU A 83 13.78 -6.57 1.29
C LEU A 83 14.61 -7.63 0.57
N SER A 84 14.00 -8.28 -0.42
CA SER A 84 14.67 -9.21 -1.32
C SER A 84 15.41 -8.46 -2.42
N MET A 85 16.74 -8.36 -2.29
CA MET A 85 17.60 -7.70 -3.29
C MET A 85 17.48 -8.35 -4.67
N SER A 86 17.42 -9.69 -4.74
CA SER A 86 17.26 -10.41 -6.00
C SER A 86 15.94 -10.08 -6.70
N THR A 87 14.84 -9.98 -5.95
CA THR A 87 13.53 -9.57 -6.49
C THR A 87 13.57 -8.16 -7.05
N LEU A 88 14.22 -7.22 -6.37
CA LEU A 88 14.35 -5.84 -6.83
C LEU A 88 15.18 -5.75 -8.11
N ARG A 89 16.33 -6.45 -8.18
CA ARG A 89 17.17 -6.53 -9.38
C ARG A 89 16.42 -7.15 -10.57
N MET A 90 15.74 -8.29 -10.38
CA MET A 90 14.91 -8.91 -11.44
C MET A 90 13.79 -7.98 -11.92
N THR A 91 13.14 -7.27 -10.99
CA THR A 91 12.09 -6.29 -11.34
C THR A 91 12.67 -5.14 -12.16
N TRP A 92 13.86 -4.66 -11.83
CA TRP A 92 14.55 -3.63 -12.58
C TRP A 92 14.91 -4.08 -14.00
N GLU A 93 15.45 -5.28 -14.16
CA GLU A 93 15.77 -5.84 -15.48
C GLU A 93 14.51 -5.95 -16.36
N ALA A 94 13.41 -6.48 -15.82
CA ALA A 94 12.15 -6.57 -16.53
C ALA A 94 11.55 -5.19 -16.86
N LYS A 95 11.68 -4.21 -15.95
CA LYS A 95 11.28 -2.81 -16.21
C LYS A 95 12.06 -2.23 -17.38
N VAL A 96 13.38 -2.42 -17.42
CA VAL A 96 14.23 -1.93 -18.52
C VAL A 96 13.81 -2.57 -19.84
N GLN A 97 13.60 -3.89 -19.88
CA GLN A 97 13.11 -4.57 -21.08
C GLN A 97 11.77 -4.02 -21.57
N LEU A 98 10.83 -3.74 -20.66
CA LEU A 98 9.55 -3.12 -21.01
C LEU A 98 9.71 -1.72 -21.62
N LYS A 99 10.63 -0.91 -21.07
CA LYS A 99 10.94 0.43 -21.62
C LYS A 99 11.56 0.32 -23.01
N GLU A 100 12.52 -0.57 -23.19
CA GLU A 100 13.16 -0.83 -24.49
C GLU A 100 12.15 -1.29 -25.54
N ILE A 101 11.22 -2.18 -25.19
CA ILE A 101 10.15 -2.60 -26.09
C ILE A 101 9.31 -1.40 -26.55
N LEU A 102 8.92 -0.51 -25.62
CA LEU A 102 8.13 0.68 -25.96
C LEU A 102 8.92 1.65 -26.85
N ILE A 103 10.20 1.91 -26.54
CA ILE A 103 11.06 2.77 -27.37
C ILE A 103 11.23 2.18 -28.77
N ASN A 104 11.45 0.86 -28.86
CA ASN A 104 11.56 0.16 -30.14
C ASN A 104 10.24 0.15 -30.94
N CYS A 105 9.10 0.32 -30.26
CA CYS A 105 7.80 0.53 -30.91
C CYS A 105 7.58 2.00 -31.36
N GLY A 106 8.55 2.89 -31.15
CA GLY A 106 8.51 4.30 -31.53
C GLY A 106 8.00 5.24 -30.45
N PHE A 107 7.75 4.76 -29.21
CA PHE A 107 7.33 5.64 -28.13
C PHE A 107 8.47 6.59 -27.72
N PRO A 108 8.20 7.90 -27.57
CA PRO A 108 9.24 8.86 -27.19
C PRO A 108 9.82 8.57 -25.80
N GLU A 109 11.15 8.69 -25.63
CA GLU A 109 11.81 8.42 -24.34
C GLU A 109 11.31 9.33 -23.21
N GLU A 110 10.84 10.54 -23.56
CA GLU A 110 10.38 11.57 -22.63
C GLU A 110 9.12 11.13 -21.84
N CYS A 111 8.34 10.17 -22.37
CA CYS A 111 7.19 9.61 -21.65
C CYS A 111 7.55 8.46 -20.68
N LEU A 112 8.81 8.02 -20.72
CA LEU A 112 9.38 6.92 -19.93
C LEU A 112 10.45 7.41 -18.95
N VAL A 113 10.51 8.72 -18.71
CA VAL A 113 11.40 9.32 -17.71
C VAL A 113 10.98 8.87 -16.30
N THR A 114 11.96 8.58 -15.46
CA THR A 114 11.72 8.25 -14.06
C THR A 114 11.31 9.50 -13.30
N HIS A 115 10.18 9.42 -12.61
CA HIS A 115 9.68 10.49 -11.76
C HIS A 115 9.77 10.09 -10.29
N GLU A 116 10.14 11.03 -9.43
CA GLU A 116 9.96 10.91 -7.98
C GLU A 116 8.48 11.13 -7.63
N PHE A 117 7.93 10.31 -6.72
CA PHE A 117 6.53 10.39 -6.33
C PHE A 117 6.39 10.73 -4.85
N ASN A 118 5.45 11.62 -4.53
CA ASN A 118 5.10 11.92 -3.15
C ASN A 118 3.95 11.04 -2.65
N ASN A 119 4.31 10.02 -1.85
CA ASN A 119 3.35 9.11 -1.24
C ASN A 119 2.64 9.67 0.02
N THR A 120 3.07 10.81 0.55
CA THR A 120 2.52 11.42 1.80
C THR A 120 1.99 12.85 1.55
N GLY A 121 1.79 13.23 0.30
CA GLY A 121 1.27 14.53 -0.12
C GLY A 121 0.32 14.41 -1.32
N PRO A 122 -0.30 15.51 -1.76
CA PRO A 122 -0.89 15.59 -3.09
C PRO A 122 0.19 15.34 -4.16
N ASP A 123 -0.14 14.51 -5.15
CA ASP A 123 0.71 14.21 -6.29
C ASP A 123 -0.19 13.74 -7.43
N ASN A 124 -0.41 14.61 -8.42
CA ASN A 124 -1.35 14.37 -9.50
C ASN A 124 -0.86 13.24 -10.44
N ASN A 125 0.45 13.06 -10.59
CA ASN A 125 1.00 12.01 -11.44
C ASN A 125 0.80 10.65 -10.76
N LEU A 126 1.04 10.56 -9.46
CA LEU A 126 0.73 9.35 -8.68
C LEU A 126 -0.77 9.03 -8.68
N ASP A 127 -1.63 10.05 -8.61
CA ASP A 127 -3.08 9.89 -8.69
C ASP A 127 -3.52 9.31 -10.05
N VAL A 128 -2.88 9.74 -11.15
CA VAL A 128 -3.07 9.13 -12.47
C VAL A 128 -2.55 7.69 -12.50
N VAL A 129 -1.36 7.41 -11.96
CA VAL A 129 -0.82 6.03 -11.89
C VAL A 129 -1.81 5.09 -11.18
N ILE A 130 -2.40 5.52 -10.05
CA ILE A 130 -3.43 4.74 -9.34
C ILE A 130 -4.68 4.54 -10.20
N SER A 131 -5.07 5.54 -10.98
CA SER A 131 -6.22 5.47 -11.89
C SER A 131 -5.99 4.49 -13.04
N LEU A 132 -4.79 4.52 -13.64
CA LEU A 132 -4.37 3.59 -14.69
C LEU A 132 -4.24 2.17 -14.15
N LEU A 133 -3.70 2.01 -12.93
CA LEU A 133 -3.67 0.74 -12.24
C LEU A 133 -5.09 0.16 -12.08
N ALA A 134 -6.06 1.00 -11.67
CA ALA A 134 -7.46 0.57 -11.54
C ALA A 134 -8.00 0.05 -12.89
N PHE A 135 -7.67 0.70 -14.01
CA PHE A 135 -7.97 0.20 -15.35
C PHE A 135 -7.28 -1.15 -15.65
N GLY A 136 -6.00 -1.26 -15.30
CA GLY A 136 -5.18 -2.45 -15.56
C GLY A 136 -5.68 -3.71 -14.85
N VAL A 137 -6.11 -3.59 -13.59
CA VAL A 137 -6.53 -4.72 -12.76
C VAL A 137 -8.05 -4.93 -12.72
N TYR A 138 -8.85 -4.02 -13.26
CA TYR A 138 -10.30 -4.24 -13.41
C TYR A 138 -10.55 -5.59 -14.14
N PRO A 139 -11.52 -6.44 -13.72
CA PRO A 139 -12.63 -6.20 -12.79
C PRO A 139 -12.33 -6.51 -11.31
N ASN A 140 -11.07 -6.53 -10.91
CA ASN A 140 -10.66 -6.81 -9.52
C ASN A 140 -10.90 -5.59 -8.63
N VAL A 141 -12.18 -5.29 -8.37
CA VAL A 141 -12.63 -4.25 -7.45
C VAL A 141 -13.28 -4.90 -6.23
N CYS A 142 -13.13 -4.29 -5.06
CA CYS A 142 -13.80 -4.73 -3.85
C CYS A 142 -14.20 -3.56 -2.95
N TYR A 143 -15.18 -3.83 -2.09
CA TYR A 143 -15.68 -2.94 -1.05
C TYR A 143 -15.25 -3.46 0.33
N HIS A 144 -14.59 -2.62 1.11
CA HIS A 144 -14.22 -2.91 2.49
C HIS A 144 -15.45 -2.84 3.40
N LYS A 145 -15.71 -3.91 4.16
CA LYS A 145 -16.83 -3.99 5.09
C LYS A 145 -16.39 -3.61 6.50
N GLU A 146 -15.57 -4.46 7.10
CA GLU A 146 -15.11 -4.34 8.49
C GLU A 146 -13.83 -5.16 8.66
N LYS A 147 -12.95 -4.78 9.59
CA LYS A 147 -11.70 -5.52 9.86
C LYS A 147 -10.94 -5.88 8.57
N ARG A 148 -10.81 -7.17 8.29
CA ARG A 148 -10.20 -7.72 7.05
C ARG A 148 -11.22 -8.13 6.00
N LYS A 149 -12.53 -8.07 6.28
CA LYS A 149 -13.57 -8.56 5.38
C LYS A 149 -13.80 -7.57 4.25
N ILE A 150 -13.81 -8.09 3.03
CA ILE A 150 -14.11 -7.35 1.81
C ILE A 150 -15.19 -8.09 1.02
N LEU A 151 -15.92 -7.36 0.19
CA LEU A 151 -16.87 -7.87 -0.78
C LEU A 151 -16.32 -7.61 -2.18
N THR A 152 -16.10 -8.66 -2.95
CA THR A 152 -15.65 -8.55 -4.35
C THR A 152 -16.79 -8.15 -5.28
N THR A 153 -16.46 -7.71 -6.50
CA THR A 153 -17.41 -7.45 -7.59
C THR A 153 -18.36 -8.62 -7.87
N GLU A 154 -17.93 -9.85 -7.61
CA GLU A 154 -18.75 -11.08 -7.75
C GLU A 154 -19.76 -11.27 -6.60
N GLY A 155 -19.86 -10.33 -5.65
CA GLY A 155 -20.69 -10.49 -4.44
C GLY A 155 -20.15 -11.51 -3.44
N ARG A 156 -18.91 -12.00 -3.63
CA ARG A 156 -18.28 -12.99 -2.75
C ARG A 156 -17.48 -12.31 -1.65
N ASN A 157 -17.63 -12.81 -0.42
CA ASN A 157 -16.82 -12.39 0.71
C ASN A 157 -15.39 -12.92 0.56
N ALA A 158 -14.42 -12.05 0.81
CA ALA A 158 -13.00 -12.37 0.84
C ALA A 158 -12.32 -11.63 1.99
N LEU A 159 -11.02 -11.86 2.18
CA LEU A 159 -10.21 -11.18 3.19
C LEU A 159 -9.10 -10.33 2.56
N ILE A 160 -8.71 -9.23 3.21
CA ILE A 160 -7.45 -8.55 2.92
C ILE A 160 -6.30 -9.51 3.27
N HIS A 161 -5.43 -9.78 2.30
CA HIS A 161 -4.28 -10.68 2.50
C HIS A 161 -3.30 -10.12 3.54
N LYS A 162 -2.62 -10.99 4.28
CA LYS A 162 -1.71 -10.58 5.36
C LYS A 162 -0.51 -9.77 4.85
N SER A 163 -0.09 -10.00 3.62
CA SER A 163 1.00 -9.26 2.98
C SER A 163 0.59 -7.88 2.47
N SER A 164 -0.68 -7.48 2.59
CA SER A 164 -1.09 -6.12 2.23
C SER A 164 -0.76 -5.13 3.35
N VAL A 165 -0.26 -3.95 2.99
CA VAL A 165 -0.12 -2.77 3.87
C VAL A 165 -1.47 -2.37 4.46
N ASN A 166 -2.56 -2.68 3.73
CA ASN A 166 -3.92 -2.43 4.14
C ASN A 166 -4.46 -3.48 5.12
N CYS A 167 -3.77 -4.59 5.38
CA CYS A 167 -4.25 -5.52 6.41
C CYS A 167 -4.17 -4.83 7.78
N PRO A 168 -5.23 -4.73 8.61
CA PRO A 168 -5.11 -4.15 9.96
C PRO A 168 -4.09 -4.89 10.83
N PHE A 169 -3.49 -4.24 11.84
CA PHE A 169 -2.58 -4.89 12.81
C PHE A 169 -3.32 -5.72 13.87
N SER A 170 -4.46 -5.21 14.34
CA SER A 170 -5.28 -5.84 15.37
C SER A 170 -6.70 -6.09 14.85
N SER A 171 -7.59 -6.50 15.75
CA SER A 171 -9.03 -6.65 15.49
C SER A 171 -9.78 -5.31 15.49
N GLN A 172 -9.10 -4.19 15.70
CA GLN A 172 -9.70 -2.86 15.65
C GLN A 172 -10.11 -2.51 14.22
N ASP A 173 -11.25 -1.84 14.11
CA ASP A 173 -11.74 -1.38 12.82
C ASP A 173 -10.91 -0.21 12.32
N VAL A 174 -10.30 -0.42 11.14
CA VAL A 174 -9.63 0.63 10.39
C VAL A 174 -10.68 1.30 9.51
N LYS A 175 -10.85 2.61 9.68
CA LYS A 175 -11.70 3.41 8.81
C LYS A 175 -10.86 3.99 7.67
N TYR A 176 -11.04 3.47 6.46
CA TYR A 176 -10.38 4.00 5.28
C TYR A 176 -11.08 5.27 4.77
N PRO A 177 -10.36 6.17 4.08
CA PRO A 177 -10.95 7.36 3.46
C PRO A 177 -12.00 7.04 2.39
N SER A 178 -11.87 5.88 1.74
CA SER A 178 -12.79 5.32 0.76
C SER A 178 -13.00 3.84 1.09
N PRO A 179 -14.21 3.29 0.92
CA PRO A 179 -14.42 1.86 1.10
C PRO A 179 -13.97 1.05 -0.13
N PHE A 180 -13.60 1.70 -1.24
CA PHE A 180 -13.28 1.01 -2.48
C PHE A 180 -11.78 0.75 -2.66
N PHE A 181 -11.48 -0.47 -3.09
CA PHE A 181 -10.13 -0.89 -3.44
C PHE A 181 -10.14 -1.64 -4.77
N VAL A 182 -9.06 -1.48 -5.53
CA VAL A 182 -8.67 -2.43 -6.57
C VAL A 182 -7.63 -3.39 -6.03
N PHE A 183 -7.52 -4.59 -6.60
CA PHE A 183 -6.54 -5.59 -6.18
C PHE A 183 -5.90 -6.33 -7.35
N GLY A 184 -4.63 -6.73 -7.22
CA GLY A 184 -3.91 -7.46 -8.27
C GLY A 184 -4.37 -8.90 -8.41
N GLU A 185 -4.43 -9.64 -7.29
CA GLU A 185 -4.63 -11.10 -7.33
C GLU A 185 -5.62 -11.60 -6.27
N LYS A 186 -6.33 -12.67 -6.60
CA LYS A 186 -7.20 -13.43 -5.68
C LYS A 186 -6.55 -14.78 -5.37
N ILE A 187 -6.16 -14.97 -4.11
CA ILE A 187 -5.51 -16.20 -3.67
C ILE A 187 -6.48 -17.02 -2.82
N ARG A 188 -6.56 -18.33 -3.10
CA ARG A 188 -7.34 -19.28 -2.30
C ARG A 188 -6.39 -20.19 -1.53
N THR A 189 -6.32 -19.99 -0.22
CA THR A 189 -5.69 -20.94 0.72
C THR A 189 -6.78 -21.51 1.63
N ARG A 190 -6.72 -21.23 2.94
CA ARG A 190 -7.81 -21.54 3.90
C ARG A 190 -9.02 -20.63 3.72
N ALA A 191 -8.80 -19.42 3.22
CA ALA A 191 -9.84 -18.45 2.87
C ALA A 191 -9.44 -17.73 1.58
N ILE A 192 -10.43 -17.25 0.84
CA ILE A 192 -10.21 -16.38 -0.32
C ILE A 192 -9.69 -15.05 0.19
N SER A 193 -8.53 -14.60 -0.31
CA SER A 193 -7.92 -13.33 0.06
C SER A 193 -7.50 -12.53 -1.16
N ALA A 194 -7.68 -11.21 -1.11
CA ALA A 194 -7.18 -10.28 -2.12
C ALA A 194 -5.80 -9.76 -1.73
N LYS A 195 -4.87 -9.75 -2.68
CA LYS A 195 -3.48 -9.31 -2.53
C LYS A 195 -3.20 -8.14 -3.48
N ALA A 196 -2.16 -7.36 -3.19
CA ALA A 196 -1.80 -6.15 -3.93
C ALA A 196 -2.99 -5.16 -4.03
N MET A 197 -3.48 -4.70 -2.88
CA MET A 197 -4.64 -3.83 -2.75
C MET A 197 -4.26 -2.35 -2.86
N THR A 198 -5.12 -1.55 -3.50
CA THR A 198 -4.95 -0.10 -3.64
C THR A 198 -6.26 0.62 -3.47
N LEU A 199 -6.30 1.56 -2.52
CA LEU A 199 -7.44 2.43 -2.29
C LEU A 199 -7.69 3.28 -3.54
N VAL A 200 -8.95 3.37 -3.97
CA VAL A 200 -9.36 4.18 -5.11
C VAL A 200 -10.59 5.02 -4.76
N SER A 201 -10.75 6.16 -5.44
CA SER A 201 -11.93 7.00 -5.34
C SER A 201 -13.06 6.44 -6.20
N PRO A 202 -14.33 6.74 -5.87
CA PRO A 202 -15.46 6.44 -6.74
C PRO A 202 -15.34 7.02 -8.14
N LEU A 203 -14.71 8.19 -8.30
CA LEU A 203 -14.52 8.83 -9.60
C LEU A 203 -13.48 8.10 -10.44
N GLN A 204 -12.41 7.60 -9.83
CA GLN A 204 -11.43 6.74 -10.51
C GLN A 204 -12.10 5.46 -11.01
N LEU A 205 -13.01 4.86 -10.21
CA LEU A 205 -13.79 3.71 -10.66
C LEU A 205 -14.74 4.07 -11.81
N LEU A 206 -15.47 5.18 -11.68
CA LEU A 206 -16.40 5.67 -12.70
C LEU A 206 -15.68 6.07 -14.00
N LEU A 207 -14.40 6.43 -13.98
CA LEU A 207 -13.65 6.75 -15.20
C LEU A 207 -12.91 5.53 -15.77
N PHE A 208 -12.25 4.73 -14.95
CA PHE A 208 -11.28 3.72 -15.41
C PHE A 208 -11.65 2.26 -15.14
N ALA A 209 -12.56 2.00 -14.20
CA ALA A 209 -12.82 0.65 -13.70
C ALA A 209 -14.33 0.36 -13.62
N SER A 210 -15.03 0.61 -14.73
CA SER A 210 -16.38 0.09 -14.94
C SER A 210 -16.70 -0.19 -16.41
N LYS A 211 -17.62 -1.12 -16.65
CA LYS A 211 -18.17 -1.42 -17.99
C LYS A 211 -19.45 -0.66 -18.26
N LYS A 212 -20.25 -0.40 -17.23
CA LYS A 212 -21.61 0.15 -17.35
C LYS A 212 -21.85 1.16 -16.24
N ALA A 213 -22.48 2.28 -16.59
CA ALA A 213 -22.98 3.27 -15.65
C ALA A 213 -24.39 3.66 -16.08
N LEU A 214 -25.37 3.43 -15.22
CA LEU A 214 -26.76 3.85 -15.41
C LEU A 214 -27.08 4.96 -14.43
N SER A 215 -27.84 5.96 -14.86
CA SER A 215 -28.25 7.06 -13.99
C SER A 215 -29.76 7.21 -14.00
N ASP A 216 -30.34 7.45 -12.84
CA ASP A 216 -31.76 7.78 -12.65
C ASP A 216 -32.00 9.28 -12.40
N GLY A 217 -30.95 10.11 -12.54
CA GLY A 217 -30.96 11.55 -12.26
C GLY A 217 -30.14 11.93 -11.03
N GLU A 218 -30.31 11.21 -9.92
CA GLU A 218 -29.66 11.51 -8.63
C GLU A 218 -28.62 10.47 -8.23
N LEU A 219 -28.80 9.23 -8.69
CA LEU A 219 -27.97 8.09 -8.38
C LEU A 219 -27.39 7.51 -9.67
N VAL A 220 -26.12 7.15 -9.61
CA VAL A 220 -25.40 6.47 -10.68
C VAL A 220 -25.07 5.06 -10.21
N LEU A 221 -25.64 4.06 -10.87
CA LEU A 221 -25.37 2.65 -10.66
C LEU A 221 -24.25 2.19 -11.60
N VAL A 222 -23.09 1.88 -11.03
CA VAL A 222 -21.90 1.44 -11.75
C VAL A 222 -21.75 -0.08 -11.61
N ASP A 223 -21.65 -0.75 -12.77
CA ASP A 223 -21.55 -2.21 -12.92
C ASP A 223 -22.61 -3.01 -12.13
N ASP A 224 -23.81 -2.44 -12.00
CA ASP A 224 -24.96 -3.05 -11.32
C ASP A 224 -24.79 -3.30 -9.80
N TRP A 225 -23.75 -2.76 -9.15
CA TRP A 225 -23.54 -2.94 -7.70
C TRP A 225 -23.04 -1.70 -6.94
N ILE A 226 -22.27 -0.81 -7.57
CA ILE A 226 -21.78 0.40 -6.92
C ILE A 226 -22.80 1.51 -7.11
N LYS A 227 -23.38 1.99 -6.01
CA LYS A 227 -24.35 3.10 -6.02
C LYS A 227 -23.66 4.39 -5.61
N LEU A 228 -23.56 5.34 -6.53
CA LEU A 228 -22.96 6.65 -6.29
C LEU A 228 -24.04 7.71 -6.27
N LYS A 229 -24.14 8.49 -5.18
CA LYS A 229 -24.99 9.68 -5.14
C LYS A 229 -24.27 10.81 -5.86
N MET A 230 -24.62 11.06 -7.11
CA MET A 230 -23.97 12.02 -7.99
C MET A 230 -24.99 12.49 -9.06
N PRO A 231 -25.06 13.79 -9.38
CA PRO A 231 -25.94 14.28 -10.43
C PRO A 231 -25.62 13.65 -11.79
N HIS A 232 -26.65 13.46 -12.61
CA HIS A 232 -26.53 12.86 -13.95
C HIS A 232 -25.48 13.53 -14.84
N THR A 233 -25.52 14.86 -14.96
CA THR A 233 -24.69 15.59 -15.94
C THR A 233 -23.18 15.42 -15.69
N PRO A 234 -22.62 15.65 -14.48
CA PRO A 234 -21.22 15.35 -14.20
C PRO A 234 -20.83 13.89 -14.46
N ALA A 235 -21.70 12.94 -14.10
CA ALA A 235 -21.45 11.52 -14.34
C ALA A 235 -21.38 11.17 -15.83
N ALA A 236 -22.28 11.76 -16.63
CA ALA A 236 -22.27 11.63 -18.09
C ALA A 236 -21.01 12.24 -18.69
N CYS A 237 -20.58 13.44 -18.25
CA CYS A 237 -19.34 14.05 -18.70
C CYS A 237 -18.11 13.20 -18.38
N ILE A 238 -18.00 12.67 -17.14
CA ILE A 238 -16.88 11.81 -16.74
C ILE A 238 -16.86 10.52 -17.57
N THR A 239 -18.01 9.91 -17.79
CA THR A 239 -18.06 8.66 -18.59
C THR A 239 -17.80 8.91 -20.08
N ALA A 240 -18.16 10.08 -20.62
CA ALA A 240 -17.85 10.46 -22.01
C ALA A 240 -16.35 10.59 -22.29
N LEU A 241 -15.54 11.01 -21.30
CA LEU A 241 -14.07 11.07 -21.43
C LEU A 241 -13.44 9.72 -21.77
N ARG A 242 -14.12 8.60 -21.47
CA ARG A 242 -13.63 7.26 -21.80
C ARG A 242 -13.48 7.08 -23.30
N ALA A 243 -14.51 7.42 -24.07
CA ALA A 243 -14.50 7.25 -25.52
C ALA A 243 -13.39 8.11 -26.17
N ALA A 244 -13.22 9.34 -25.68
CA ALA A 244 -12.15 10.23 -26.16
C ALA A 244 -10.75 9.69 -25.80
N MET A 245 -10.55 9.18 -24.58
CA MET A 245 -9.30 8.53 -24.19
C MET A 245 -9.02 7.26 -25.02
N GLU A 246 -10.05 6.48 -25.35
CA GLU A 246 -9.91 5.31 -26.22
C GLU A 246 -9.54 5.68 -27.65
N ALA A 247 -10.13 6.76 -28.19
CA ALA A 247 -9.76 7.30 -29.50
C ALA A 247 -8.29 7.75 -29.52
N LEU A 248 -7.85 8.50 -28.51
CA LEU A 248 -6.45 8.93 -28.39
C LEU A 248 -5.49 7.75 -28.28
N VAL A 249 -5.84 6.70 -27.51
CA VAL A 249 -5.03 5.46 -27.48
C VAL A 249 -4.88 4.85 -28.86
N VAL A 250 -5.95 4.81 -29.67
CA VAL A 250 -5.89 4.28 -31.03
C VAL A 250 -5.00 5.14 -31.93
N GLU A 251 -5.08 6.47 -31.82
CA GLU A 251 -4.22 7.40 -32.58
C GLU A 251 -2.75 7.20 -32.23
N VAL A 252 -2.42 7.19 -30.93
CA VAL A 252 -1.04 6.98 -30.44
C VAL A 252 -0.50 5.61 -30.85
N THR A 253 -1.33 4.57 -30.92
CA THR A 253 -0.86 3.26 -31.38
C THR A 253 -0.54 3.20 -32.87
N LYS A 254 -1.06 4.13 -33.68
CA LYS A 254 -0.73 4.24 -35.11
C LYS A 254 0.53 5.07 -35.32
N ASP A 255 0.69 6.13 -34.53
CA ASP A 255 1.84 7.02 -34.57
C ASP A 255 2.18 7.49 -33.14
N PRO A 256 3.13 6.83 -32.44
CA PRO A 256 3.45 7.18 -31.07
C PRO A 256 4.14 8.55 -30.89
N GLU A 257 4.70 9.12 -31.97
CA GLU A 257 5.39 10.43 -31.94
C GLU A 257 4.45 11.58 -31.59
N ILE A 258 3.13 11.42 -31.81
CA ILE A 258 2.13 12.45 -31.47
C ILE A 258 2.11 12.78 -29.97
N ILE A 259 2.63 11.91 -29.09
CA ILE A 259 2.76 12.20 -27.66
C ILE A 259 3.60 13.46 -27.41
N ARG A 260 4.60 13.75 -28.27
CA ARG A 260 5.45 14.95 -28.13
C ARG A 260 4.68 16.25 -28.33
N GLN A 261 3.62 16.21 -29.14
CA GLN A 261 2.81 17.37 -29.46
C GLN A 261 1.37 16.95 -29.74
N LEU A 262 0.59 16.85 -28.67
CA LEU A 262 -0.84 16.57 -28.77
C LEU A 262 -1.58 17.82 -29.22
N ASP A 263 -2.73 17.65 -29.87
CA ASP A 263 -3.61 18.78 -30.14
C ASP A 263 -4.19 19.36 -28.83
N PRO A 264 -4.58 20.64 -28.82
CA PRO A 264 -5.10 21.29 -27.62
C PRO A 264 -6.32 20.61 -27.00
N GLY A 265 -7.14 19.91 -27.80
CA GLY A 265 -8.30 19.19 -27.32
C GLY A 265 -7.91 17.97 -26.47
N ASN A 266 -6.97 17.17 -26.99
CA ASN A 266 -6.41 16.04 -26.25
C ASN A 266 -5.64 16.49 -25.00
N GLU A 267 -4.85 17.57 -25.06
CA GLU A 267 -4.20 18.13 -23.87
C GLU A 267 -5.21 18.55 -22.79
N HIS A 268 -6.29 19.22 -23.19
CA HIS A 268 -7.34 19.64 -22.26
C HIS A 268 -8.06 18.43 -21.64
N MET A 269 -8.35 17.40 -22.44
CA MET A 269 -8.91 16.14 -21.95
C MET A 269 -8.00 15.47 -20.92
N LEU A 270 -6.69 15.33 -21.20
CA LEU A 270 -5.75 14.72 -20.28
C LEU A 270 -5.64 15.51 -18.97
N ASN A 271 -5.67 16.84 -19.04
CA ASN A 271 -5.69 17.71 -17.87
C ASN A 271 -6.97 17.53 -17.03
N MET A 272 -8.14 17.38 -17.66
CA MET A 272 -9.38 17.06 -16.94
C MET A 272 -9.29 15.70 -16.23
N ILE A 273 -8.75 14.68 -16.91
CA ILE A 273 -8.53 13.36 -16.32
C ILE A 273 -7.61 13.45 -15.10
N ARG A 274 -6.51 14.21 -15.18
CA ARG A 274 -5.62 14.46 -14.04
C ARG A 274 -6.35 15.06 -12.84
N GLN A 275 -7.27 16.00 -13.07
CA GLN A 275 -8.05 16.59 -11.97
C GLN A 275 -9.05 15.58 -11.37
N ILE A 276 -9.73 14.79 -12.21
CA ILE A 276 -10.69 13.77 -11.76
C ILE A 276 -10.00 12.63 -11.00
N SER A 277 -8.77 12.29 -11.38
CA SER A 277 -7.95 11.26 -10.71
C SER A 277 -7.62 11.61 -9.26
N ARG A 278 -7.66 12.89 -8.87
CA ARG A 278 -7.34 13.32 -7.50
C ARG A 278 -8.38 12.79 -6.51
N PRO A 279 -7.99 12.17 -5.39
CA PRO A 279 -8.92 11.77 -4.34
C PRO A 279 -9.80 12.92 -3.83
N SER A 280 -9.25 14.13 -3.77
CA SER A 280 -9.98 15.34 -3.36
C SER A 280 -11.13 15.72 -4.29
N ALA A 281 -11.09 15.32 -5.57
CA ALA A 281 -12.20 15.54 -6.51
C ALA A 281 -13.46 14.75 -6.09
N ALA A 282 -13.28 13.66 -5.34
CA ALA A 282 -14.36 12.88 -4.74
C ALA A 282 -14.62 13.25 -3.27
N GLY A 283 -14.06 14.37 -2.77
CA GLY A 283 -14.16 14.78 -1.36
C GLY A 283 -13.34 13.92 -0.39
N ILE A 284 -12.35 13.16 -0.88
CA ILE A 284 -11.53 12.25 -0.06
C ILE A 284 -10.24 12.96 0.38
N HIS A 285 -10.05 13.08 1.70
CA HIS A 285 -8.84 13.64 2.30
C HIS A 285 -7.93 12.54 2.85
N LEU A 286 -6.90 12.16 2.08
CA LEU A 286 -6.01 11.05 2.43
C LEU A 286 -5.17 11.26 3.70
N MET A 287 -4.74 12.50 3.97
CA MET A 287 -3.87 12.79 5.12
C MET A 287 -4.56 12.59 6.47
N ALA A 288 -5.86 12.90 6.54
CA ALA A 288 -6.61 12.83 7.79
C ALA A 288 -6.70 11.42 8.38
N ALA A 289 -6.50 10.39 7.55
CA ALA A 289 -6.54 8.99 7.97
C ALA A 289 -5.15 8.34 8.09
N SER A 290 -4.08 9.01 7.67
CA SER A 290 -2.73 8.43 7.67
C SER A 290 -2.10 8.59 9.04
N THR A 291 -2.00 7.47 9.77
CA THR A 291 -1.13 7.39 10.94
C THR A 291 0.28 7.11 10.43
N ARG A 292 1.17 8.10 10.49
CA ARG A 292 2.61 7.83 10.34
C ARG A 292 3.02 6.94 11.51
N PHE A 293 3.21 5.66 11.24
CA PHE A 293 3.85 4.80 12.21
C PHE A 293 5.35 5.14 12.19
N GLY A 294 5.98 5.35 13.34
CA GLY A 294 7.45 5.31 13.38
C GLY A 294 7.96 3.95 12.86
N ASP A 295 9.27 3.67 12.92
CA ASP A 295 9.82 2.36 12.51
C ASP A 295 9.32 1.17 13.37
N GLY A 296 8.29 1.38 14.19
CA GLY A 296 7.76 0.44 15.15
C GLY A 296 8.58 0.45 16.45
N PRO A 297 8.23 -0.44 17.39
CA PRO A 297 9.11 -0.71 18.52
C PRO A 297 10.50 -1.09 18.01
N ARG A 298 11.55 -0.58 18.66
CA ARG A 298 12.93 -1.00 18.35
C ARG A 298 12.99 -2.54 18.34
N PRO A 299 13.68 -3.15 17.36
CA PRO A 299 13.92 -4.59 17.38
C PRO A 299 14.44 -5.00 18.76
N PRO A 300 14.01 -6.15 19.31
CA PRO A 300 14.59 -6.66 20.55
C PRO A 300 16.12 -6.67 20.39
N LYS A 301 16.84 -6.05 21.34
CA LYS A 301 18.31 -6.16 21.36
C LYS A 301 18.64 -7.64 21.30
N MET A 302 19.33 -8.07 20.24
CA MET A 302 19.81 -9.44 20.15
C MET A 302 20.59 -9.74 21.44
N ALA A 303 20.27 -10.87 22.08
CA ALA A 303 21.08 -11.36 23.18
C ALA A 303 22.50 -11.51 22.65
N ARG A 304 23.44 -10.74 23.20
CA ARG A 304 24.86 -10.98 22.94
C ARG A 304 25.11 -12.43 23.33
N TYR A 305 25.46 -13.27 22.36
CA TYR A 305 26.02 -14.58 22.65
C TYR A 305 27.20 -14.34 23.59
N ASN A 306 27.06 -14.80 24.83
CA ASN A 306 28.16 -14.80 25.77
C ASN A 306 29.05 -15.98 25.36
N SER A 307 29.91 -15.73 24.37
CA SER A 307 30.99 -16.63 24.00
C SER A 307 32.01 -16.60 25.15
N GLY A 308 31.75 -17.37 26.20
CA GLY A 308 32.65 -17.49 27.33
C GLY A 308 33.92 -18.21 26.89
N TRP A 309 35.04 -17.49 26.88
CA TRP A 309 36.39 -18.07 26.99
C TRP A 309 37.35 -17.07 27.67
N GLY A 310 37.66 -17.35 28.94
CA GLY A 310 38.99 -17.23 29.55
C GLY A 310 39.56 -15.86 29.93
N GLY A 311 39.87 -15.68 31.23
CA GLY A 311 41.12 -15.00 31.62
C GLY A 311 41.10 -14.01 32.79
N TYR A 312 41.36 -14.53 34.00
CA TYR A 312 42.06 -13.94 35.17
C TYR A 312 41.45 -12.80 36.02
N PRO A 313 41.52 -12.89 37.37
CA PRO A 313 41.16 -11.81 38.27
C PRO A 313 42.39 -11.00 38.68
N ARG A 314 42.33 -9.66 38.55
CA ARG A 314 43.28 -8.76 39.23
C ARG A 314 42.62 -7.45 39.63
N GLY A 315 42.71 -7.17 40.93
CA GLY A 315 43.55 -6.04 41.37
C GLY A 315 42.85 -4.70 41.53
N ALA A 316 42.82 -4.26 42.78
CA ALA A 316 42.41 -2.96 43.28
C ALA A 316 43.10 -1.75 42.61
N GLY A 317 42.43 -0.60 42.73
CA GLY A 317 43.11 0.62 43.21
C GLY A 317 42.88 1.91 42.40
N PHE A 318 42.49 2.95 43.15
CA PHE A 318 42.82 4.38 42.95
C PHE A 318 42.18 5.10 41.74
N ARG A 319 41.85 6.39 41.77
CA ARG A 319 41.54 7.43 42.78
C ARG A 319 41.28 8.70 41.92
N SER A 320 40.41 9.57 42.42
CA SER A 320 40.56 11.05 42.37
C SER A 320 40.11 11.85 41.13
N GLY A 321 39.47 12.99 41.47
CA GLY A 321 39.16 14.16 40.64
C GLY A 321 37.65 14.36 40.53
N GLY A 322 36.97 15.04 41.47
CA GLY A 322 36.99 16.50 41.63
C GLY A 322 36.22 17.15 40.48
N TYR A 323 35.23 18.04 40.61
CA TYR A 323 34.91 19.05 41.62
C TYR A 323 33.44 19.43 41.39
N GLY A 324 32.68 19.64 42.46
CA GLY A 324 31.35 20.23 42.38
C GLY A 324 31.41 21.75 42.40
N SER A 325 30.32 22.41 42.01
CA SER A 325 29.62 23.37 42.89
C SER A 325 28.42 24.04 42.20
N CYS A 326 27.45 24.43 43.04
CA CYS A 326 26.42 25.47 42.87
C CYS A 326 24.97 25.03 42.56
N SER A 327 24.31 24.52 43.60
CA SER A 327 23.02 24.96 44.19
C SER A 327 22.50 26.36 43.77
N PRO A 328 21.17 26.69 43.88
CA PRO A 328 20.40 26.46 45.11
C PRO A 328 18.88 26.12 45.03
N SER A 329 18.50 25.28 45.99
CA SER A 329 17.41 25.42 46.98
C SER A 329 16.18 26.29 46.71
N ARG A 330 15.00 25.65 46.81
CA ARG A 330 13.84 25.92 47.71
C ARG A 330 12.65 25.13 47.13
N GLY A 331 11.90 24.27 47.82
CA GLY A 331 11.55 24.18 49.23
C GLY A 331 10.02 24.31 49.35
N GLY A 332 9.31 23.31 49.91
CA GLY A 332 7.86 23.36 50.18
C GLY A 332 7.13 22.05 49.83
N VAL A 333 7.11 21.00 50.67
CA VAL A 333 6.26 20.75 51.86
C VAL A 333 4.89 20.13 51.53
N GLY A 334 4.59 19.02 52.21
CA GLY A 334 3.27 18.38 52.36
C GLY A 334 3.19 17.03 51.65
N GLY A 335 2.92 15.88 52.26
CA GLY A 335 2.34 15.59 53.57
C GLY A 335 1.41 14.36 53.42
N ARG A 336 1.79 13.26 54.06
CA ARG A 336 1.00 12.12 54.62
C ARG A 336 -0.33 11.67 53.96
N GLY A 337 -0.48 10.35 53.85
CA GLY A 337 -1.77 9.63 53.98
C GLY A 337 -1.76 8.27 53.28
N PHE A 338 -1.50 7.16 53.98
CA PHE A 338 -2.45 6.23 54.63
C PHE A 338 -2.95 5.07 53.74
N GLN A 339 -2.42 3.87 54.05
CA GLN A 339 -3.08 2.57 54.25
C GLN A 339 -4.37 2.20 53.50
N GLY A 340 -4.38 1.01 52.89
CA GLY A 340 -5.62 0.32 52.50
C GLY A 340 -5.46 -0.97 51.69
N SER A 341 -5.27 -2.09 52.38
CA SER A 341 -5.72 -3.45 52.01
C SER A 341 -6.36 -4.02 53.29
N PRO A 342 -7.23 -5.06 53.31
CA PRO A 342 -7.36 -6.17 52.33
C PRO A 342 -8.80 -6.73 52.14
N ALA A 343 -8.99 -7.62 51.16
CA ALA A 343 -9.96 -8.76 51.12
C ALA A 343 -9.97 -9.32 49.69
N GLY A 344 -10.10 -10.60 49.37
CA GLY A 344 -10.36 -11.80 50.15
C GLY A 344 -10.85 -12.90 49.19
N TRP A 345 -10.17 -14.06 49.25
CA TRP A 345 -10.66 -15.44 49.13
C TRP A 345 -11.49 -15.93 47.92
N GLY A 346 -11.08 -17.10 47.39
CA GLY A 346 -11.99 -17.98 46.65
C GLY A 346 -11.37 -19.09 45.79
N TYR A 347 -10.50 -19.96 46.33
CA TYR A 347 -10.20 -21.26 45.72
C TYR A 347 -10.92 -22.37 46.49
N ARG A 348 -11.75 -23.18 45.80
CA ARG A 348 -12.09 -24.53 46.23
C ARG A 348 -12.43 -25.38 45.00
N GLY A 349 -11.70 -26.48 44.86
CA GLY A 349 -11.95 -27.51 43.86
C GLY A 349 -13.05 -28.49 44.27
N GLY A 350 -13.28 -29.46 43.38
CA GLY A 350 -14.12 -30.64 43.65
C GLY A 350 -14.51 -31.32 42.34
N GLY A 351 -13.93 -32.50 42.09
CA GLY A 351 -14.21 -33.33 40.93
C GLY A 351 -15.22 -34.46 41.20
N TYR A 352 -15.42 -35.26 40.14
CA TYR A 352 -16.18 -36.53 40.02
C TYR A 352 -17.71 -36.38 40.15
N ARG A 353 -18.59 -37.04 39.38
CA ARG A 353 -18.58 -38.34 38.69
C ARG A 353 -19.87 -38.39 37.84
N GLY A 354 -19.93 -39.24 36.81
CA GLY A 354 -21.22 -39.68 36.25
C GLY A 354 -21.19 -39.97 34.76
N GLY A 355 -21.11 -41.25 34.40
CA GLY A 355 -20.96 -41.75 33.03
C GLY A 355 -22.27 -42.01 32.28
N GLY A 356 -22.12 -42.58 31.08
CA GLY A 356 -23.15 -43.43 30.48
C GLY A 356 -23.36 -43.22 28.98
N GLY A 357 -23.04 -44.25 28.20
CA GLY A 357 -23.80 -44.57 26.98
C GLY A 357 -23.05 -44.38 25.66
N GLY A 358 -22.39 -45.44 25.18
CA GLY A 358 -22.02 -45.60 23.78
C GLY A 358 -23.05 -46.42 23.02
N TYR A 359 -23.11 -46.26 21.70
CA TYR A 359 -23.61 -47.15 20.63
C TYR A 359 -23.36 -46.38 19.30
N ARG A 360 -23.09 -46.93 18.11
CA ARG A 360 -22.64 -48.22 17.58
C ARG A 360 -22.45 -47.93 16.08
N GLY A 361 -21.48 -48.55 15.42
CA GLY A 361 -21.28 -48.46 13.96
C GLY A 361 -22.22 -49.37 13.14
N GLY A 362 -22.06 -49.27 11.81
CA GLY A 362 -22.70 -50.07 10.75
C GLY A 362 -23.42 -49.13 9.76
N TYR A 363 -23.23 -49.16 8.44
CA TYR A 363 -22.54 -50.06 7.51
C TYR A 363 -21.88 -49.25 6.39
#